data_AF-A0A0D3V4G1-F1
#
_entry.id   AF-A0A0D3V4G1-F1
#
_cell.length_a   1.000
_cell.length_b   1.000
_cell.length_c   1.000
_cell.angle_alpha   90.00
_cell.angle_beta   90.00
_cell.angle_gamma   90.00
#
_symmetry.space_group_name_H-M   'P 1'
#
loop_
_entity.id
_entity.type
_entity.pdbx_description
1 polymer ?
#
loop_
_entity_poly.entity_id
_entity_poly.type
_entity_poly.pdbx_seq_one_letter_code
_entity_poly.pdbx_strand_id
1 'polypeptide(L)' 'MELAPIRVNVVSPGTIKTSSQWEGVPQEKRELAYDAYKKCLLERVGEAEEVAGSVIYLMNNRYTTGSTLFPDGGYILR' A
#
# COMPACT_ATOMS: atom_id res chain seq x y z
N MET A 1 -8.73 -6.49 -23.70
CA MET A 1 -9.13 -7.81 -24.22
C MET A 1 -7.98 -8.82 -24.16
N GLU A 2 -6.72 -8.43 -24.40
CA GLU A 2 -5.56 -9.34 -24.53
C GLU A 2 -5.38 -10.40 -23.44
N LEU A 3 -5.76 -10.12 -22.20
CA LEU A 3 -5.61 -11.06 -21.08
C LEU A 3 -6.91 -11.70 -20.61
N ALA A 4 -8.07 -11.32 -21.15
CA ALA A 4 -9.34 -11.92 -20.73
C ALA A 4 -9.34 -13.43 -21.08
N PRO A 5 -9.80 -14.33 -20.17
CA PRO A 5 -10.54 -14.06 -18.93
C PRO A 5 -9.68 -13.93 -17.65
N ILE A 6 -8.35 -13.78 -17.75
CA ILE A 6 -7.48 -13.53 -16.59
C ILE A 6 -7.82 -12.17 -15.99
N ARG A 7 -7.98 -12.13 -14.66
CA ARG A 7 -8.21 -10.90 -13.91
C ARG A 7 -6.89 -10.19 -13.64
N VAL A 8 -6.84 -8.89 -13.90
CA VAL A 8 -5.67 -8.05 -13.69
C VAL A 8 -6.09 -6.82 -12.87
N ASN A 9 -5.38 -6.54 -11.78
CA ASN A 9 -5.64 -5.40 -10.90
C ASN A 9 -4.32 -4.81 -10.42
N VAL A 10 -4.37 -3.61 -9.83
CA VAL A 10 -3.22 -2.92 -9.25
C VAL A 10 -3.44 -2.71 -7.76
N VAL A 11 -2.41 -2.91 -6.96
CA VAL A 11 -2.34 -2.45 -5.57
C VAL A 11 -1.29 -1.35 -5.51
N SER A 12 -1.73 -0.13 -5.19
CA SER A 12 -0.90 1.08 -5.11
C SER A 12 -0.89 1.55 -3.64
N PRO A 13 -0.08 0.92 -2.77
CA PRO A 13 -0.01 1.28 -1.37
C PRO A 13 0.62 2.66 -1.16
N GLY A 14 0.37 3.21 0.02
CA GLY A 14 1.10 4.37 0.50
C GLY A 14 2.46 4.02 1.12
N THR A 15 2.94 4.82 2.07
CA THR A 15 4.15 4.48 2.82
C THR A 15 3.88 3.35 3.80
N ILE A 16 4.62 2.27 3.62
CA ILE A 16 4.54 1.03 4.41
C ILE A 16 5.85 0.82 5.14
N LYS A 17 5.77 0.41 6.40
CA LYS A 17 6.93 0.05 7.20
C LYS A 17 7.46 -1.31 6.75
N THR A 18 8.56 -1.32 6.02
CA THR A 18 9.27 -2.56 5.63
C THR A 18 10.71 -2.53 6.08
N SER A 19 11.27 -3.69 6.40
CA SER A 19 12.65 -3.82 6.88
C SER A 19 13.69 -3.53 5.80
N SER A 20 13.36 -3.73 4.52
CA SER A 20 14.29 -3.60 3.40
C SER A 20 14.50 -2.17 2.89
N GLN A 21 13.55 -1.26 3.12
CA GLN A 21 13.61 0.11 2.58
C GLN A 21 14.66 1.03 3.22
N TRP A 22 15.34 0.54 4.25
CA TRP A 22 16.07 1.38 5.18
C TRP A 22 17.46 0.88 5.53
N GLU A 23 17.97 -0.07 4.75
CA GLU A 23 19.32 -0.59 4.94
C GLU A 23 20.35 0.55 4.81
N GLY A 24 21.20 0.71 5.83
CA GLY A 24 22.18 1.81 5.89
C GLY A 24 21.62 3.20 6.21
N VAL A 25 20.32 3.36 6.45
CA VAL A 25 19.70 4.65 6.78
C VAL A 25 19.63 4.85 8.31
N PRO A 26 20.16 5.95 8.87
CA PRO A 26 20.06 6.26 10.29
C PRO A 26 18.61 6.33 10.77
N GLN A 27 18.34 5.84 11.98
CA GLN A 27 16.99 5.74 12.55
C GLN A 27 16.20 7.05 12.47
N GLU A 28 16.81 8.16 12.87
CA GLU A 28 16.20 9.50 12.85
C GLU A 28 15.66 9.88 11.46
N LYS A 29 16.40 9.58 10.39
CA LYS A 29 15.94 9.86 9.02
C LYS A 29 14.72 9.02 8.62
N ARG A 30 14.64 7.79 9.13
CA ARG A 30 13.49 6.89 8.89
C ARG A 30 12.25 7.40 9.60
N GLU A 31 12.40 7.81 10.85
CA GLU A 31 11.33 8.36 11.66
C GLU A 31 10.79 9.67 11.06
N LEU A 32 11.67 10.58 10.64
CA LEU A 32 11.28 11.81 9.95
C LEU A 32 10.48 11.55 8.66
N ALA A 33 10.89 10.54 7.88
CA ALA A 33 10.17 10.16 6.66
C ALA A 33 8.78 9.58 6.98
N TYR A 34 8.66 8.78 8.03
CA TYR A 34 7.37 8.27 8.48
C TYR A 34 6.46 9.38 9.02
N ASP A 35 7.01 10.34 9.76
CA ASP A 35 6.25 11.49 10.26
C ASP A 35 5.69 12.36 9.12
N ALA A 36 6.45 12.53 8.03
CA ALA A 36 5.96 13.22 6.85
C ALA A 36 4.74 12.52 6.22
N TYR A 37 4.64 11.20 6.37
CA TYR A 37 3.51 10.42 5.88
C TYR A 37 2.26 10.53 6.77
N LYS A 38 2.40 10.76 8.08
CA LYS A 38 1.30 10.84 9.06
C LYS A 38 0.26 11.93 8.81
N LYS A 39 0.36 12.73 7.74
CA LYS A 39 -0.75 13.61 7.33
C LYS A 39 -1.91 12.83 6.70
N CYS A 40 -1.74 11.55 6.37
CA CYS A 40 -2.85 10.69 5.91
C CYS A 40 -3.97 10.64 6.95
N LEU A 41 -5.19 10.32 6.53
CA LEU A 41 -6.37 10.35 7.41
C LEU A 41 -6.28 9.39 8.61
N LEU A 42 -5.51 8.30 8.50
CA LEU A 42 -5.25 7.39 9.62
C LEU A 42 -4.07 7.80 10.51
N GLU A 43 -3.39 8.89 10.20
CA GLU A 43 -2.30 9.50 10.98
C GLU A 43 -1.12 8.55 11.30
N ARG A 44 -0.93 7.51 10.47
CA ARG A 44 0.15 6.53 10.60
C ARG A 44 0.58 5.96 9.26
N VAL A 45 1.78 5.41 9.24
CA VAL A 45 2.22 4.53 8.14
C VAL A 45 1.52 3.18 8.22
N GLY A 46 1.40 2.51 7.08
CA GLY A 46 0.84 1.16 7.01
C GLY A 46 1.86 0.08 7.39
N GLU A 47 1.36 -1.09 7.76
CA GLU A 47 2.17 -2.30 7.94
C GLU A 47 2.05 -3.22 6.72
N ALA A 48 3.02 -4.11 6.52
CA ALA A 48 3.09 -4.98 5.33
C ALA A 48 1.85 -5.89 5.20
N GLU A 49 1.29 -6.32 6.33
CA GLU A 49 0.11 -7.18 6.42
C GLU A 49 -1.14 -6.50 5.85
N GLU A 50 -1.24 -5.16 5.92
CA GLU A 50 -2.38 -4.41 5.40
C GLU A 50 -2.38 -4.39 3.86
N VAL A 51 -1.19 -4.31 3.25
CA VAL A 51 -1.03 -4.44 1.79
C VAL A 51 -1.27 -5.88 1.35
N ALA A 52 -0.73 -6.86 2.09
CA ALA A 52 -0.96 -8.27 1.83
C ALA A 52 -2.47 -8.61 1.86
N GLY A 53 -3.21 -8.05 2.82
CA GLY A 53 -4.68 -8.17 2.88
C GLY A 53 -5.37 -7.69 1.62
N SER A 54 -4.91 -6.58 1.02
CA SER A 54 -5.45 -6.07 -0.25
C SER A 54 -5.20 -7.01 -1.43
N VAL A 55 -4.03 -7.65 -1.47
CA VAL A 55 -3.71 -8.67 -2.47
C VAL A 55 -4.60 -9.91 -2.30
N ILE A 56 -4.75 -10.40 -1.07
CA ILE A 56 -5.62 -11.55 -0.74
C ILE A 56 -7.08 -11.24 -1.11
N TYR A 57 -7.55 -10.02 -0.83
CA TYR A 57 -8.88 -9.57 -1.27
C TYR A 57 -9.05 -9.70 -2.79
N LEU A 58 -8.09 -9.20 -3.58
CA LEU A 58 -8.13 -9.29 -5.05
C LEU A 58 -7.98 -10.73 -5.57
N MET A 59 -7.27 -11.60 -4.86
CA MET A 59 -7.20 -13.03 -5.18
C MET A 59 -8.57 -13.69 -5.01
N ASN A 60 -9.27 -13.39 -3.92
CA ASN A 60 -10.55 -14.00 -3.58
C ASN A 60 -11.76 -13.39 -4.32
N ASN A 61 -11.75 -12.10 -4.60
CA ASN A 61 -12.86 -11.44 -5.30
C ASN A 61 -12.82 -11.75 -6.81
N ARG A 62 -13.64 -12.71 -7.23
CA ARG A 62 -13.72 -13.18 -8.61
C ARG A 62 -14.38 -12.19 -9.58
N TYR A 63 -14.99 -11.12 -9.08
CA TYR A 63 -15.71 -10.13 -9.90
C TYR A 63 -14.97 -8.79 -10.03
N THR A 64 -13.71 -8.72 -9.60
CA THR A 64 -12.89 -7.50 -9.71
C THR A 64 -11.73 -7.71 -10.69
N THR A 65 -11.71 -6.89 -11.73
CA THR A 65 -10.62 -6.74 -12.71
C THR A 65 -10.59 -5.31 -13.23
N GLY A 66 -9.42 -4.81 -13.62
CA GLY A 66 -9.23 -3.46 -14.13
C GLY A 66 -9.28 -2.36 -13.07
N SER A 67 -9.18 -2.72 -11.78
CA SER A 67 -9.24 -1.77 -10.67
C SER A 67 -7.87 -1.51 -10.05
N THR A 68 -7.67 -0.31 -9.53
CA THR A 68 -6.55 0.06 -8.66
C THR A 68 -7.06 0.22 -7.24
N LEU A 69 -6.47 -0.50 -6.28
CA LEU A 69 -6.72 -0.32 -4.86
C LEU A 69 -5.61 0.51 -4.22
N PHE A 70 -6.00 1.43 -3.33
CA PHE A 70 -5.09 2.32 -2.62
C PHE A 70 -5.14 2.05 -1.11
N PRO A 71 -4.42 1.03 -0.60
CA PRO A 71 -4.22 0.86 0.83
C PRO A 71 -3.17 1.88 1.31
N ASP A 72 -3.60 3.12 1.51
CA ASP A 72 -2.74 4.27 1.80
C ASP A 72 -3.11 5.02 3.09
N GLY A 73 -4.05 4.50 3.86
CA GLY A 73 -4.54 5.17 5.07
C GLY A 73 -5.21 6.53 4.80
N GLY A 74 -5.75 6.73 3.59
CA GLY A 74 -6.40 7.96 3.17
C GLY A 74 -5.45 9.06 2.71
N TYR A 75 -4.23 8.71 2.31
CA TYR A 75 -3.23 9.68 1.86
C TYR A 75 -3.69 10.50 0.66
N ILE A 76 -4.41 9.89 -0.28
CA ILE A 76 -4.89 10.57 -1.50
C ILE A 76 -5.97 11.63 -1.20
N LEU A 77 -6.68 11.53 -0.08
CA LEU A 77 -7.85 12.37 0.23
C LEU A 77 -7.61 13.38 1.36
N ARG A 78 -6.37 13.52 1.81
CA ARG A 78 -5.97 14.39 2.93
C ARG A 78 -5.76 15.85 2.54
#